data_AF-A0A1H4LBN2-F1
#
_entry.id   AF-A0A1H4LBN2-F1
#
_cell.length_a   1.000
_cell.length_b   1.000
_cell.length_c   1.000
_cell.angle_alpha   90.00
_cell.angle_beta   90.00
_cell.angle_gamma   90.00
#
_symmetry.space_group_name_H-M   'P 1'
#
loop_
_entity.id
_entity.type
_entity.pdbx_description
1 polymer ?
#
loop_
_entity_poly.entity_id
_entity_poly.type
_entity_poly.pdbx_seq_one_letter_code
_entity_poly.pdbx_strand_id
1 'polypeptide(L)'
;MDLTFPINFIGHDEWMDSGYDLDLAGGEVVTRDGEVIGRWRVADYDPNAAYGEEDGRYEFIPQGADAAIITEDFLELDSRGSRGFALSTICGAIRDWYNAENPNFPISTKRPKA
;
A
#
# COMPACT_ATOMS: atom_id res chain seq x y z
N MET A 1 1.46 -15.21 -9.36
CA MET A 1 1.49 -13.82 -8.89
C MET A 1 2.92 -13.34 -9.03
N ASP A 2 3.16 -12.26 -9.77
CA ASP A 2 4.52 -11.76 -10.00
C ASP A 2 4.85 -10.65 -8.97
N LEU A 3 5.46 -11.04 -7.85
CA LEU A 3 5.80 -10.14 -6.74
C LEU A 3 7.04 -9.32 -7.09
N THR A 4 6.83 -8.31 -7.94
CA THR A 4 7.93 -7.54 -8.54
C THR A 4 8.61 -6.60 -7.54
N PHE A 5 7.90 -6.15 -6.51
CA PHE A 5 8.37 -5.12 -5.58
C PHE A 5 8.81 -5.71 -4.23
N PRO A 6 9.66 -5.00 -3.45
CA PRO A 6 9.97 -5.40 -2.08
C PRO A 6 8.71 -5.55 -1.20
N ILE A 7 7.75 -4.65 -1.40
CA ILE A 7 6.44 -4.62 -0.75
C ILE A 7 5.39 -4.55 -1.86
N ASN A 8 4.38 -5.42 -1.81
CA ASN A 8 3.33 -5.53 -2.82
C ASN A 8 1.97 -5.42 -2.14
N PHE A 9 1.10 -4.56 -2.67
CA PHE A 9 -0.28 -4.39 -2.19
C PHE A 9 -1.19 -5.22 -3.08
N ILE A 10 -1.67 -6.35 -2.56
CA ILE A 10 -2.53 -7.26 -3.32
C ILE A 10 -3.91 -6.64 -3.49
N GLY A 11 -4.43 -6.64 -4.72
CA GLY A 11 -5.73 -6.04 -5.06
C GLY A 11 -5.68 -4.53 -5.35
N HIS A 12 -4.50 -3.89 -5.24
CA HIS A 12 -4.39 -2.43 -5.47
C HIS A 12 -4.72 -2.03 -6.91
N ASP A 13 -4.25 -2.81 -7.89
CA ASP A 13 -4.59 -2.57 -9.30
C ASP A 13 -6.10 -2.76 -9.56
N GLU A 14 -6.72 -3.76 -8.92
CA GLU A 14 -8.17 -4.01 -9.04
C GLU A 14 -8.99 -2.86 -8.47
N TRP A 15 -8.59 -2.32 -7.30
CA TRP A 15 -9.17 -1.11 -6.73
C TRP A 15 -9.07 0.09 -7.68
N MET A 16 -7.90 0.32 -8.28
CA MET A 16 -7.72 1.40 -9.25
C MET A 16 -8.57 1.20 -10.51
N ASP A 17 -8.61 -0.02 -11.05
CA ASP A 17 -9.34 -0.35 -12.27
C ASP A 17 -10.87 -0.32 -12.08
N SER A 18 -11.35 -0.50 -10.85
CA SER A 18 -12.77 -0.40 -10.50
C SER A 18 -13.32 1.02 -10.47
N GLY A 19 -12.46 2.05 -10.54
CA GLY A 19 -12.84 3.42 -10.25
C GLY A 19 -12.95 3.70 -8.75
N TYR A 20 -12.07 3.09 -7.96
CA TYR A 20 -11.94 3.28 -6.50
C TYR A 20 -13.13 2.75 -5.68
N ASP A 21 -13.68 1.59 -6.05
CA ASP A 21 -14.73 0.92 -5.29
C ASP A 21 -14.34 0.72 -3.82
N LEU A 22 -15.22 1.13 -2.90
CA LEU A 22 -15.00 1.04 -1.46
C LEU A 22 -14.87 -0.42 -0.98
N ASP A 23 -15.52 -1.36 -1.65
CA ASP A 23 -15.43 -2.79 -1.32
C ASP A 23 -14.07 -3.39 -1.69
N LEU A 24 -13.34 -2.71 -2.59
CA LEU A 24 -12.00 -3.11 -3.06
C LEU A 24 -10.88 -2.26 -2.43
N ALA A 25 -11.21 -1.34 -1.53
CA ALA A 25 -10.28 -0.38 -0.92
C ALA A 25 -9.35 -0.99 0.14
N GLY A 26 -8.84 -2.20 -0.10
CA GLY A 26 -7.88 -2.86 0.76
C GLY A 26 -7.54 -4.28 0.32
N GLY A 27 -6.53 -4.84 0.98
CA GLY A 27 -6.03 -6.17 0.68
C GLY A 27 -4.81 -6.55 1.51
N GLU A 28 -4.11 -7.60 1.09
CA GLU A 28 -2.92 -8.08 1.78
C GLU A 28 -1.67 -7.28 1.37
N VAL A 29 -0.75 -7.11 2.31
CA VAL A 29 0.60 -6.61 2.03
C VAL A 29 1.56 -7.77 2.10
N VAL A 30 2.27 -7.99 0.99
CA VAL A 30 3.10 -9.18 0.78
C VAL A 30 4.52 -8.76 0.39
N THR A 31 5.52 -9.35 1.04
CA THR A 31 6.93 -9.15 0.68
C THR A 31 7.22 -9.78 -0.69
N ARG A 32 8.36 -9.42 -1.30
CA ARG A 32 8.81 -10.09 -2.53
C ARG A 32 8.90 -11.62 -2.40
N ASP A 33 9.23 -12.10 -1.20
CA ASP A 33 9.45 -13.52 -0.92
C ASP A 33 8.13 -14.27 -0.66
N GLY A 34 6.98 -13.59 -0.76
CA GLY A 34 5.65 -14.19 -0.62
C GLY A 34 5.11 -14.22 0.81
N GLU A 35 5.77 -13.54 1.74
CA GLU A 35 5.32 -13.44 3.13
C GLU A 35 4.24 -12.37 3.28
N VAL A 36 3.10 -12.75 3.87
CA VAL A 36 2.04 -11.81 4.24
C VAL A 36 2.43 -11.14 5.56
N ILE A 37 2.61 -9.82 5.54
CA ILE A 37 3.10 -9.05 6.70
C ILE A 37 2.03 -8.13 7.31
N GLY A 38 0.87 -8.05 6.68
CA GLY A 38 -0.23 -7.22 7.14
C GLY A 38 -1.27 -6.97 6.04
N ARG A 39 -2.07 -5.94 6.25
CA ARG A 39 -3.12 -5.51 5.34
C ARG A 39 -2.96 -4.03 5.03
N TRP A 40 -3.30 -3.66 3.80
CA TRP A 40 -3.44 -2.27 3.40
C TRP A 40 -4.92 -1.94 3.24
N ARG A 41 -5.26 -0.66 3.39
CA ARG A 41 -6.54 -0.10 2.96
C ARG A 41 -6.38 1.35 2.54
N VAL A 42 -7.39 1.88 1.88
CA VAL A 42 -7.53 3.32 1.65
C VAL A 42 -8.72 3.78 2.49
N ALA A 43 -8.49 4.81 3.30
CA ALA A 43 -9.48 5.43 4.16
C ALA A 43 -9.72 6.88 3.74
N ASP A 44 -10.77 7.47 4.31
CA ASP A 44 -11.07 8.91 4.25
C ASP A 44 -11.19 9.49 2.83
N TYR A 45 -11.75 8.71 1.89
CA TYR A 45 -12.05 9.15 0.52
C TYR A 45 -13.52 8.91 0.15
N ASP A 46 -14.07 9.72 -0.75
CA ASP A 46 -15.41 9.55 -1.34
C ASP A 46 -15.25 9.35 -2.85
N PRO A 47 -15.62 8.19 -3.43
CA PRO A 47 -15.51 7.96 -4.88
C PRO A 47 -16.38 8.88 -5.76
N ASN A 48 -17.31 9.65 -5.19
CA ASN A 48 -18.30 10.46 -5.92
C ASN A 48 -18.14 11.97 -5.73
N ALA A 49 -17.14 12.43 -4.99
CA ALA A 49 -16.98 13.86 -4.75
C ALA A 49 -16.42 14.57 -5.99
N ALA A 50 -16.44 15.90 -5.92
CA ALA A 50 -16.02 16.74 -7.04
C ALA A 50 -14.50 16.75 -7.16
N TYR A 51 -14.00 16.87 -8.41
CA TYR A 51 -12.58 16.99 -8.68
C TYR A 51 -11.93 18.12 -7.86
N GLY A 52 -10.89 17.79 -7.10
CA GLY A 52 -10.14 18.72 -6.25
C GLY A 52 -10.71 18.94 -4.83
N GLU A 53 -11.70 18.14 -4.41
CA GLU A 53 -12.26 18.19 -3.05
C GLU A 53 -11.98 16.93 -2.21
N GLU A 54 -11.23 15.96 -2.73
CA GLU A 54 -11.07 14.64 -2.11
C GLU A 54 -9.64 14.32 -1.70
N ASP A 55 -9.41 14.23 -0.40
CA ASP A 55 -8.23 13.58 0.14
C ASP A 55 -8.45 12.06 0.20
N GLY A 56 -7.38 11.30 0.37
CA GLY A 56 -7.48 9.90 0.77
C GLY A 56 -6.21 9.47 1.48
N ARG A 57 -6.31 8.42 2.30
CA ARG A 57 -5.17 7.98 3.12
C ARG A 57 -4.91 6.50 2.90
N TYR A 58 -3.71 6.16 2.47
CA TYR A 58 -3.23 4.79 2.57
C TYR A 58 -2.95 4.46 4.02
N GLU A 59 -3.36 3.27 4.44
CA GLU A 59 -3.10 2.77 5.79
C GLU A 59 -2.52 1.37 5.73
N PHE A 60 -1.53 1.11 6.58
CA PHE A 60 -0.94 -0.21 6.78
C PHE A 60 -1.19 -0.70 8.21
N ILE A 61 -1.77 -1.90 8.30
CA ILE A 61 -2.10 -2.60 9.53
C ILE A 61 -1.28 -3.89 9.57
N PRO A 62 -0.27 -4.01 10.45
CA PRO A 62 0.54 -5.22 10.59
C PRO A 62 -0.30 -6.45 10.89
N GLN A 63 0.21 -7.62 10.54
CA GLN A 63 -0.46 -8.87 10.89
C GLN A 63 -0.61 -8.98 12.42
N GLY A 64 -1.84 -9.27 12.87
CA GLY A 64 -2.15 -9.36 14.30
C GLY A 64 -2.35 -8.02 15.01
N ALA A 65 -2.21 -6.88 14.32
CA ALA A 65 -2.56 -5.57 14.86
C ALA A 65 -4.02 -5.22 14.57
N ASP A 66 -4.61 -4.42 15.47
CA ASP A 66 -5.99 -3.92 15.34
C ASP A 66 -6.07 -2.53 14.69
N ALA A 67 -4.94 -1.84 14.57
CA ALA A 67 -4.87 -0.46 14.09
C ALA A 67 -3.70 -0.23 13.13
N ALA A 68 -3.85 0.79 12.28
CA ALA A 68 -2.80 1.21 11.36
C ALA A 68 -1.63 1.81 12.12
N ILE A 69 -0.41 1.46 11.72
CA ILE A 69 0.83 2.01 12.33
C ILE A 69 1.59 2.92 11.37
N ILE A 70 1.32 2.82 10.08
CA ILE A 70 1.88 3.67 9.03
C ILE A 70 0.72 4.13 8.18
N THR A 71 0.67 5.42 7.93
CA THR A 71 -0.34 6.04 7.09
C THR A 71 0.31 7.06 6.17
N GLU A 72 -0.26 7.26 4.99
CA GLU A 72 0.22 8.27 4.04
C GLU A 72 -0.96 8.89 3.30
N ASP A 73 -1.11 10.20 3.41
CA ASP A 73 -2.16 10.98 2.76
C ASP A 73 -1.81 11.28 1.29
N PHE A 74 -2.84 11.36 0.45
CA PHE A 74 -2.77 11.87 -0.91
C PHE A 74 -3.93 12.84 -1.15
N LEU A 75 -3.70 13.79 -2.06
CA LEU A 75 -4.54 14.99 -2.22
C LEU A 75 -5.77 14.80 -3.10
N GLU A 76 -5.74 13.84 -4.04
CA GLU A 76 -6.82 13.58 -4.99
C GLU A 76 -6.74 12.13 -5.48
N LEU A 77 -7.87 11.42 -5.54
CA LEU A 77 -7.94 10.05 -6.09
C LEU A 77 -7.40 10.01 -7.53
N ASP A 78 -7.85 10.93 -8.39
CA ASP A 78 -7.48 10.96 -9.81
C ASP A 78 -6.12 11.59 -10.11
N SER A 79 -5.50 12.23 -9.13
CA SER A 79 -4.12 12.70 -9.26
C SER A 79 -3.16 11.52 -9.16
N ARG A 80 -2.93 10.86 -10.30
CA ARG A 80 -1.97 9.76 -10.45
C ARG A 80 -0.60 10.11 -9.85
N GLY A 81 -0.18 11.37 -9.94
CA GLY A 81 1.05 11.86 -9.36
C GLY A 81 1.04 11.85 -7.83
N SER A 82 0.01 12.43 -7.20
CA SER A 82 -0.12 12.45 -5.73
C SER A 82 -0.27 11.04 -5.17
N ARG A 83 -1.19 10.25 -5.74
CA ARG A 83 -1.44 8.87 -5.34
C ARG A 83 -0.20 7.97 -5.51
N GLY A 84 0.50 8.11 -6.63
CA GLY A 84 1.71 7.33 -6.90
C GLY A 84 2.87 7.69 -5.96
N PHE A 85 3.00 8.96 -5.59
CA PHE A 85 3.99 9.41 -4.61
C PHE A 85 3.68 8.83 -3.22
N ALA A 86 2.44 8.98 -2.75
CA ALA A 86 2.00 8.43 -1.46
C ALA A 86 2.20 6.90 -1.40
N LEU A 87 1.82 6.18 -2.46
CA LEU A 87 2.04 4.73 -2.53
C LEU A 87 3.53 4.36 -2.44
N SER A 88 4.40 5.12 -3.10
CA SER A 88 5.85 4.90 -3.02
C SER A 88 6.39 5.18 -1.61
N THR A 89 5.91 6.25 -0.96
CA THR A 89 6.31 6.61 0.41
C THR A 89 5.90 5.54 1.40
N ILE A 90 4.62 5.11 1.39
CA ILE A 90 4.13 4.10 2.32
C ILE A 90 4.81 2.75 2.09
N CYS A 91 5.04 2.32 0.84
CA CYS A 91 5.80 1.10 0.56
C CYS A 91 7.23 1.16 1.12
N GLY A 92 7.88 2.33 1.04
CA GLY A 92 9.19 2.55 1.63
C GLY A 92 9.18 2.44 3.15
N ALA A 93 8.22 3.11 3.79
CA ALA A 93 8.05 3.07 5.24
C ALA A 93 7.76 1.66 5.77
N ILE A 94 6.89 0.90 5.10
CA ILE A 94 6.58 -0.49 5.46
C ILE A 94 7.82 -1.37 5.34
N ARG A 95 8.60 -1.22 4.27
CA ARG A 95 9.86 -1.96 4.09
C ARG A 95 10.84 -1.66 5.23
N ASP A 96 11.00 -0.39 5.57
CA ASP A 96 11.96 0.03 6.59
C ASP A 96 11.53 -0.44 7.98
N TRP A 97 10.23 -0.38 8.29
CA TRP A 97 9.64 -0.99 9.48
C TRP A 97 9.90 -2.49 9.53
N TYR A 98 9.57 -3.23 8.47
CA TYR A 98 9.74 -4.68 8.42
C TYR A 98 11.20 -5.09 8.64
N ASN A 99 12.13 -4.38 8.00
CA ASN A 99 13.57 -4.66 8.15
C ASN A 99 14.09 -4.36 9.56
N ALA A 100 13.53 -3.35 10.23
CA ALA A 100 13.89 -3.03 11.61
C ALA A 100 13.40 -4.12 12.59
N GLU A 101 12.20 -4.66 12.36
CA GLU A 101 11.64 -5.77 13.16
C GLU A 101 12.32 -7.11 12.83
N ASN A 102 12.83 -7.29 11.60
CA ASN A 102 13.42 -8.53 11.11
C ASN A 102 14.89 -8.35 10.65
N PRO A 103 15.81 -7.96 11.55
CA PRO A 103 17.18 -7.61 11.16
C PRO A 103 17.98 -8.79 10.57
N ASN A 104 17.57 -10.03 10.88
CA ASN A 104 18.21 -11.25 10.36
C ASN A 104 17.63 -11.69 9.01
N PHE A 105 16.45 -11.20 8.63
CA PHE A 105 15.73 -11.56 7.42
C PHE A 105 15.17 -10.31 6.72
N PRO A 106 16.02 -9.33 6.36
CA PRO A 106 15.55 -8.13 5.68
C PRO A 106 15.05 -8.47 4.28
N ILE A 107 14.07 -7.71 3.80
CA ILE A 107 13.55 -7.86 2.44
C ILE A 107 14.67 -7.61 1.44
N SER A 108 14.84 -8.56 0.52
CA SER A 108 15.86 -8.44 -0.53
C SER A 108 15.60 -7.22 -1.42
N THR A 109 16.53 -6.26 -1.40
CA THR A 109 16.50 -5.09 -2.28
C THR A 109 16.98 -5.39 -3.69
N LYS A 110 17.65 -6.53 -3.90
CA LYS A 110 18.16 -6.94 -5.21
C LYS A 110 17.01 -7.52 -6.03
N ARG A 111 16.79 -6.98 -7.24
CA ARG A 111 15.91 -7.62 -8.23
C ARG A 111 16.49 -9.02 -8.55
N PRO A 112 15.67 -10.07 -8.63
CA PRO A 112 16.12 -11.35 -9.17
C PRO A 112 16.77 -11.11 -10.53
N LYS A 113 17.92 -11.73 -10.80
CA LYS A 113 18.47 -11.73 -12.16
C LYS A 113 17.48 -12.53 -13.03
N ALA A 114 17.03 -11.91 -14.11
CA ALA A 114 16.31 -12.58 -15.18
C ALA A 114 17.15 -13.71 -15.79
#